data_AF-A0A9X9F6L0-F1
#
_entry.id   AF-A0A9X9F6L0-F1
#
_cell.length_a   1.000
_cell.length_b   1.000
_cell.length_c   1.000
_cell.angle_alpha   90.00
_cell.angle_beta   90.00
_cell.angle_gamma   90.00
#
_symmetry.space_group_name_H-M   'P 1'
#
loop_
_entity.id
_entity.type
_entity.pdbx_description
1 polymer ?
#
loop_
_entity_poly.entity_id
_entity_poly.type
_entity_poly.pdbx_seq_one_letter_code
_entity_poly.pdbx_strand_id
1 'polypeptide(L)' 'RTVDTHIKKLRNKLGDKAKHIGTVIRVGYKFEE' A
#
# COMPACT_ATOMS: atom_id res chain seq x y z
N ARG A 1 -10.69 1.73 -7.98
CA ARG A 1 -10.56 3.14 -7.49
C ARG A 1 -10.59 3.24 -5.95
N THR A 2 -11.32 2.37 -5.25
CA THR A 2 -11.39 2.30 -3.78
C THR A 2 -10.10 1.80 -3.12
N VAL A 3 -9.42 0.82 -3.73
CA VAL A 3 -8.19 0.20 -3.18
C VAL A 3 -7.10 1.24 -2.94
N ASP A 4 -6.90 2.18 -3.86
CA ASP A 4 -5.88 3.24 -3.72
C ASP A 4 -6.15 4.14 -2.50
N THR A 5 -7.42 4.51 -2.29
CA THR A 5 -7.85 5.26 -1.09
C THR A 5 -7.62 4.47 0.19
N HIS A 6 -7.91 3.17 0.18
CA HIS A 6 -7.66 2.30 1.33
C HIS A 6 -6.16 2.16 1.59
N ILE A 7 -5.33 1.98 0.56
CA ILE A 7 -3.87 1.90 0.66
C ILE A 7 -3.30 3.19 1.24
N LYS A 8 -3.76 4.37 0.83
CA LYS A 8 -3.36 5.65 1.44
C LYS A 8 -3.67 5.72 2.93
N LYS A 9 -4.89 5.34 3.32
CA LYS A 9 -5.27 5.29 4.74
C LYS A 9 -4.44 4.26 5.52
N LEU A 10 -4.16 3.11 4.90
CA LEU A 10 -3.37 2.04 5.49
C LEU A 10 -1.92 2.48 5.70
N ARG A 11 -1.29 3.14 4.72
CA ARG A 11 0.07 3.70 4.83
C ARG A 11 0.18 4.70 5.97
N ASN A 12 -0.79 5.61 6.11
CA ASN A 12 -0.82 6.56 7.22
C ASN A 12 -0.98 5.88 8.59
N LYS A 13 -1.73 4.78 8.67
CA LYS A 13 -1.87 4.01 9.92
C LYS A 13 -0.64 3.16 10.24
N LEU A 14 0.04 2.64 9.22
CA LEU A 14 1.19 1.75 9.36
C LEU A 14 2.51 2.50 9.56
N GLY A 15 2.58 3.78 9.20
CA GLY A 15 3.77 4.61 9.40
C GLY A 15 4.99 4.00 8.73
N ASP A 16 6.01 3.64 9.51
CA ASP A 16 7.24 3.00 9.00
C ASP A 16 6.98 1.66 8.29
N LYS A 17 5.95 0.92 8.70
CA LYS A 17 5.56 -0.35 8.08
C LYS A 17 4.87 -0.17 6.72
N ALA A 18 4.56 1.07 6.32
CA ALA A 18 4.07 1.36 4.98
C ALA A 18 5.08 1.03 3.87
N LYS A 19 6.36 0.95 4.22
CA LYS A 19 7.47 0.58 3.33
C LYS A 19 7.31 -0.84 2.76
N HIS A 20 6.60 -1.71 3.49
CA HIS A 20 6.27 -3.07 3.06
C HIS A 20 5.20 -3.12 1.96
N ILE A 21 4.46 -2.02 1.71
CA ILE A 21 3.45 -1.99 0.65
C ILE A 21 4.09 -1.49 -0.63
N GLY A 22 4.56 -2.42 -1.46
CA GLY A 22 5.08 -2.18 -2.79
C GLY A 22 3.97 -1.97 -3.82
N THR A 23 4.05 -0.91 -4.61
CA THR A 23 3.14 -0.70 -5.75
C THR A 23 3.72 -1.39 -6.97
N VAL A 24 3.00 -2.37 -7.52
CA VAL A 24 3.39 -3.08 -8.74
C VAL A 24 2.59 -2.51 -9.91
N ILE A 25 3.29 -1.82 -10.81
CA ILE A 25 2.69 -1.14 -11.95
C ILE A 25 1.98 -2.18 -12.85
N ARG A 26 0.71 -1.91 -13.20
CA ARG A 26 -0.22 -2.77 -13.98
C ARG A 26 -0.72 -4.05 -13.30
N VAL A 27 -0.30 -4.35 -12.07
CA VAL A 27 -0.76 -5.56 -11.34
C VAL A 27 -1.52 -5.21 -10.07
N GLY A 28 -1.08 -4.20 -9.30
CA GLY A 28 -1.74 -3.79 -8.07
C GLY A 28 -0.76 -3.45 -6.95
N TYR A 29 -1.04 -3.93 -5.73
CA TYR A 29 -0.18 -3.72 -4.57
C TYR A 29 0.27 -5.07 -4.03
N LYS A 30 1.56 -5.18 -3.72
CA LYS A 30 2.16 -6.34 -3.09
C LYS A 30 2.60 -5.95 -1.69
N PHE A 31 2.28 -6.78 -0.71
CA PHE A 31 2.84 -6.64 0.63
C PHE A 31 4.09 -7.50 0.69
N GLU A 32 5.25 -6.87 0.84
CA GLU A 32 6.55 -7.53 0.98
C GLU A 32 7.15 -7.16 2.33
N GLU A 33 7.44 -8.17 3.14
CA GLU A 33 8.07 -8.02 4.46
C GLU A 33 9.57 -7.75 4.34
#